data_AF-A0A7S1JB07-F1
#
_entry.id   AF-A0A7S1JB07-F1
#
_cell.length_a   1.000
_cell.length_b   1.000
_cell.length_c   1.000
_cell.angle_alpha   90.00
_cell.angle_beta   90.00
_cell.angle_gamma   90.00
#
_symmetry.space_group_name_H-M   'P 1'
#
loop_
_entity.id
_entity.type
_entity.pdbx_description
1 polymer ?
#
loop_
_entity_poly.entity_id
_entity_poly.type
_entity_poly.pdbx_seq_one_letter_code
_entity_poly.pdbx_strand_id
1 'polypeptide(L)'
;MSRAVMETRTLVNENHLNSLAAKWYAMVKNLEKQTVGEVEAKHGEFLTELEQFEFNVSQNGSRLSTAEHDRQNWVELQHALGERIKQSTGTIDELKAQLVKERQERKHQEEYDAIALTVLKHQDRATLSKEIAALQADIAAEQAEKDKQNRTLETRGK
;
A
#
# COMPACT_ATOMS: atom_id res chain seq x y z
N MET A 1 32.41 20.39 7.34
CA MET A 1 32.16 21.67 6.65
C MET A 1 30.68 21.99 6.79
N SER A 2 30.33 23.24 7.10
CA SER A 2 28.92 23.66 7.19
C SER A 2 28.28 23.71 5.79
N ARG A 3 26.99 23.34 5.68
CA ARG A 3 26.21 23.37 4.41
C ARG A 3 26.30 24.73 3.71
N ALA A 4 26.23 25.81 4.49
CA ALA A 4 26.35 27.18 4.00
C ALA A 4 27.68 27.44 3.26
N VAL A 5 28.79 26.84 3.72
CA VAL A 5 30.12 26.96 3.10
C VAL A 5 30.17 26.20 1.77
N MET A 6 29.48 25.07 1.69
CA MET A 6 29.43 24.27 0.46
C MET A 6 28.57 24.95 -0.61
N GLU A 7 27.45 25.56 -0.22
CA GLU A 7 26.57 26.35 -1.09
C GLU A 7 27.22 27.63 -1.59
N THR A 8 27.95 28.36 -0.74
CA THR A 8 28.72 29.54 -1.20
C THR A 8 29.84 29.15 -2.16
N ARG A 9 30.49 28.01 -1.92
CA ARG A 9 31.56 27.53 -2.80
C ARG A 9 31.06 27.06 -4.17
N THR A 10 29.86 26.47 -4.24
CA THR A 10 29.21 26.12 -5.51
C THR A 10 28.64 27.32 -6.25
N LEU A 11 28.20 28.36 -5.53
CA LEU A 11 27.72 29.61 -6.13
C LEU A 11 28.85 30.42 -6.79
N VAL A 12 29.91 30.69 -6.03
CA VAL A 12 30.87 31.75 -6.35
C VAL A 12 32.08 31.26 -7.16
N ASN A 13 32.34 29.95 -7.23
CA ASN A 13 33.52 29.38 -7.89
C ASN A 13 34.81 30.19 -7.60
N GLU A 14 35.38 29.99 -6.42
CA GLU A 14 36.54 30.73 -5.90
C GLU A 14 37.71 30.82 -6.90
N ASN A 15 37.90 29.83 -7.76
CA ASN A 15 38.96 29.85 -8.78
C ASN A 15 38.74 30.95 -9.82
N HIS A 16 37.49 31.17 -10.26
CA HIS A 16 37.16 32.21 -11.23
C HIS A 16 37.28 33.60 -10.59
N LEU A 17 36.81 33.74 -9.34
CA LEU A 17 36.96 34.98 -8.58
C LEU A 17 38.44 35.34 -8.35
N ASN A 18 39.28 34.37 -8.00
CA ASN A 18 40.72 34.57 -7.81
C ASN A 18 41.42 34.94 -9.13
N SER A 19 41.00 34.34 -10.25
CA SER A 19 41.49 34.71 -11.60
C SER A 19 41.15 36.16 -11.94
N LEU A 20 39.90 36.57 -11.70
CA LEU A 20 39.43 37.92 -11.96
C LEU A 20 40.19 38.95 -11.09
N ALA A 21 40.38 38.66 -9.80
CA ALA A 21 41.16 39.48 -8.89
C ALA A 21 42.64 39.62 -9.32
N ALA A 22 43.26 38.52 -9.78
CA ALA A 22 44.62 38.53 -10.29
C ALA A 22 44.77 39.37 -11.57
N LYS A 23 43.80 39.30 -12.48
CA LYS A 23 43.77 40.10 -13.71
C LYS A 23 43.59 41.59 -13.41
N TRP A 24 42.69 41.94 -12.49
CA TRP A 24 42.52 43.31 -12.01
C TRP A 24 43.82 43.85 -11.40
N TYR A 25 44.45 43.09 -10.51
CA TYR A 25 45.70 43.50 -9.87
C TYR A 25 46.84 43.66 -10.88
N ALA A 26 46.95 42.76 -11.86
CA ALA A 26 47.94 42.85 -12.93
C ALA A 26 47.73 44.06 -13.85
N MET A 27 46.47 44.45 -14.10
CA MET A 27 46.13 45.66 -14.85
C MET A 27 46.58 46.91 -14.07
N VAL A 28 46.19 47.04 -12.80
CA VAL A 28 46.50 48.20 -11.96
C VAL A 28 48.01 48.35 -11.72
N LYS A 29 48.71 47.25 -11.40
CA LYS A 29 50.16 47.28 -11.12
C LYS A 29 51.01 47.77 -12.30
N ASN A 30 50.52 47.65 -13.53
CA ASN A 30 51.28 47.96 -14.74
C ASN A 30 50.78 49.23 -15.46
N LEU A 31 49.92 50.04 -14.81
CA LEU A 31 49.35 51.27 -15.39
C LEU A 31 50.41 52.24 -15.91
N GLU A 32 51.49 52.46 -15.17
CA GLU A 32 52.57 53.40 -15.55
C GLU A 32 53.42 52.91 -16.73
N LYS A 33 53.33 51.63 -17.09
CA LYS A 33 54.16 50.97 -18.11
C LYS A 33 53.38 50.66 -19.40
N GLN A 34 52.09 50.94 -19.43
CA GLN A 34 51.20 50.60 -20.53
C GLN A 34 50.77 51.85 -21.29
N THR A 35 50.55 51.68 -22.59
CA THR A 35 49.92 52.73 -23.39
C THR A 35 48.42 52.80 -23.08
N VAL A 36 47.79 53.95 -23.35
CA VAL A 36 46.36 54.16 -23.09
C VAL A 36 45.50 53.07 -23.78
N GLY A 37 45.83 52.70 -25.02
CA GLY A 37 45.09 51.67 -25.76
C GLY A 37 45.23 50.25 -25.18
N GLU A 38 46.36 49.91 -24.57
CA GLU A 38 46.54 48.61 -23.89
C GLU A 38 45.73 48.53 -22.59
N VAL A 39 45.60 49.65 -21.88
CA VAL A 39 44.77 49.76 -20.68
C VAL A 39 43.29 49.63 -21.04
N GLU A 40 42.83 50.30 -22.10
CA GLU A 40 41.45 50.20 -22.60
C GLU A 40 41.08 48.79 -23.04
N ALA A 41 41.98 48.09 -23.76
CA ALA A 41 41.77 46.72 -24.19
C ALA A 41 41.64 45.76 -22.99
N LYS A 42 42.56 45.84 -22.01
CA LYS A 42 42.53 45.02 -20.80
C LYS A 42 41.31 45.31 -19.91
N HIS A 43 40.88 46.57 -19.88
CA HIS A 43 39.66 46.96 -19.18
C HIS A 43 38.41 46.35 -19.84
N GLY A 44 38.32 46.37 -21.17
CA GLY A 44 37.22 45.72 -21.91
C GLY A 44 37.17 44.20 -21.73
N GLU A 45 38.34 43.55 -21.75
CA GLU A 45 38.45 42.10 -21.45
C GLU A 45 38.01 41.79 -20.02
N PHE A 46 38.44 42.60 -19.05
CA PHE A 46 38.07 42.45 -17.64
C PHE A 46 36.55 42.62 -17.43
N LEU A 47 35.93 43.61 -18.06
CA LEU A 47 34.48 43.80 -17.97
C LEU A 47 33.71 42.62 -18.56
N THR A 48 34.16 42.10 -19.70
CA THR A 48 33.52 40.93 -20.33
C THR A 48 33.61 39.70 -19.43
N GLU A 49 34.75 39.48 -18.78
CA GLU A 49 34.93 38.37 -17.86
C GLU A 49 34.13 38.55 -16.55
N LEU A 50 33.99 39.80 -16.08
CA LEU A 50 33.13 40.13 -14.95
C LEU A 50 31.65 39.85 -15.27
N GLU A 51 31.16 40.24 -16.45
CA GLU A 51 29.80 39.94 -16.90
C GLU A 51 29.54 38.42 -16.98
N GLN A 52 30.51 37.67 -17.52
CA GLN A 52 30.44 36.20 -17.56
C GLN A 52 30.42 35.59 -16.16
N PHE A 53 31.21 36.14 -15.24
CA PHE A 53 31.22 35.71 -13.85
C PHE A 53 29.84 35.92 -13.18
N GLU A 54 29.27 37.13 -13.32
CA GLU A 54 27.95 37.45 -12.78
C GLU A 54 26.85 36.55 -13.33
N PHE A 55 26.87 36.29 -14.65
CA PHE A 55 25.96 35.36 -15.29
C PHE A 55 26.08 33.94 -14.70
N ASN A 56 27.30 33.43 -14.54
CA ASN A 56 27.55 32.11 -13.99
C ASN A 56 27.10 31.99 -12.53
N VAL A 57 27.32 33.02 -11.71
CA VAL A 57 26.85 33.04 -10.31
C VAL A 57 25.31 32.98 -10.26
N SER A 58 24.63 33.78 -11.08
CA SER A 58 23.17 33.77 -11.18
C SER A 58 22.64 32.40 -11.64
N GLN A 59 23.26 31.83 -12.67
CA GLN A 59 22.89 30.51 -13.18
C GLN A 59 23.08 29.41 -12.13
N ASN A 60 24.20 29.42 -11.40
CA ASN A 60 24.46 28.45 -10.32
C ASN A 60 23.44 28.59 -9.19
N GLY A 61 23.03 29.82 -8.85
CA GLY A 61 21.97 30.07 -7.87
C GLY A 61 20.63 29.48 -8.29
N SER A 62 20.24 29.67 -9.55
CA SER A 62 19.04 29.05 -10.12
C SER A 62 19.10 27.53 -10.05
N ARG A 63 20.23 26.92 -10.44
CA ARG A 63 20.43 25.46 -10.39
C ARG A 63 20.34 24.90 -8.97
N LEU A 64 20.91 25.60 -7.98
CA LEU A 64 20.82 25.20 -6.57
C LEU A 64 19.38 25.30 -6.05
N SER A 65 18.66 26.36 -6.41
CA SER A 65 17.24 26.51 -6.06
C SER A 65 16.39 25.38 -6.65
N THR A 66 16.59 25.05 -7.93
CA THR A 66 15.90 23.92 -8.57
C THR A 66 16.25 22.60 -7.90
N ALA A 67 17.53 22.35 -7.60
CA ALA A 67 17.96 21.13 -6.94
C ALA A 67 17.35 20.96 -5.54
N GLU A 68 17.22 22.05 -4.77
CA GLU A 68 16.57 22.02 -3.47
C GLU A 68 15.06 21.77 -3.58
N HIS A 69 14.40 22.39 -4.58
CA HIS A 69 13.00 22.11 -4.88
C HIS A 69 12.77 20.65 -5.28
N ASP A 70 13.59 20.11 -6.19
CA ASP A 70 13.53 18.71 -6.60
C ASP A 70 13.75 17.78 -5.40
N ARG A 71 14.72 18.09 -4.54
CA ARG A 71 14.97 17.33 -3.31
C ARG A 71 13.73 17.28 -2.42
N GLN A 72 13.03 18.40 -2.24
CA GLN A 72 11.80 18.45 -1.46
C GLN A 72 10.70 17.61 -2.10
N ASN A 73 10.49 17.74 -3.41
CA ASN A 73 9.53 16.93 -4.17
C ASN A 73 9.83 15.42 -4.04
N TRP A 74 11.09 15.02 -4.09
CA TRP A 74 11.48 13.61 -3.90
C TRP A 74 11.16 13.09 -2.51
N VAL A 75 11.35 13.90 -1.47
CA VAL A 75 11.00 13.52 -0.08
C VAL A 75 9.49 13.35 0.07
N GLU A 76 8.70 14.28 -0.49
CA GLU A 76 7.23 14.19 -0.48
C GLU A 76 6.74 12.96 -1.24
N LEU A 77 7.32 12.68 -2.42
CA LEU A 77 6.97 11.50 -3.21
C LEU A 77 7.31 10.20 -2.48
N GLN A 78 8.46 10.13 -1.82
CA GLN A 78 8.85 8.98 -0.99
C GLN A 78 7.83 8.73 0.13
N HIS A 79 7.40 9.79 0.81
CA HIS A 79 6.38 9.68 1.85
C HIS A 79 5.04 9.20 1.28
N ALA A 80 4.57 9.79 0.18
CA ALA A 80 3.32 9.41 -0.48
C ALA A 80 3.34 7.95 -0.96
N LEU A 81 4.45 7.48 -1.53
CA LEU A 81 4.62 6.09 -1.94
C LEU A 81 4.60 5.15 -0.73
N GLY A 82 5.29 5.51 0.36
CA GLY A 82 5.29 4.75 1.60
C GLY A 82 3.88 4.56 2.16
N GLU A 83 3.07 5.62 2.20
CA GLU A 83 1.68 5.55 2.66
C GLU A 83 0.81 4.70 1.72
N ARG A 84 0.99 4.82 0.41
CA ARG A 84 0.24 4.00 -0.57
C ARG A 84 0.59 2.51 -0.45
N ILE A 85 1.86 2.19 -0.19
CA ILE A 85 2.29 0.81 0.07
C ILE A 85 1.60 0.28 1.33
N LYS A 86 1.63 1.03 2.45
CA LYS A 86 0.97 0.63 3.70
C LYS A 86 -0.53 0.37 3.50
N GLN A 87 -1.22 1.28 2.81
CA GLN A 87 -2.64 1.13 2.49
C GLN A 87 -2.88 -0.14 1.67
N SER A 88 -2.11 -0.35 0.59
CA SER A 88 -2.24 -1.52 -0.26
C SER A 88 -1.97 -2.82 0.51
N THR A 89 -0.98 -2.84 1.41
CA THR A 89 -0.72 -4.02 2.24
C THR A 89 -1.87 -4.30 3.20
N GLY A 90 -2.46 -3.26 3.80
CA GLY A 90 -3.65 -3.41 4.64
C GLY A 90 -4.83 -4.01 3.89
N THR A 91 -5.14 -3.48 2.69
CA THR A 91 -6.21 -4.03 1.84
C THR A 91 -5.95 -5.48 1.43
N ILE A 92 -4.70 -5.85 1.14
CA ILE A 92 -4.35 -7.24 0.83
C ILE A 92 -4.66 -8.15 2.02
N ASP A 93 -4.34 -7.75 3.24
CA ASP A 93 -4.58 -8.57 4.43
C ASP A 93 -6.06 -8.68 4.78
N GLU A 94 -6.83 -7.61 4.60
CA GLU A 94 -8.29 -7.62 4.69
C GLU A 94 -8.92 -8.60 3.69
N LEU A 95 -8.50 -8.54 2.42
CA LEU A 95 -8.99 -9.43 1.37
C LEU A 95 -8.63 -10.90 1.63
N LYS A 96 -7.43 -11.18 2.18
CA LYS A 96 -7.08 -12.54 2.61
C LYS A 96 -8.00 -13.04 3.71
N ALA A 97 -8.29 -12.21 4.71
CA ALA A 97 -9.19 -12.58 5.80
C ALA A 97 -10.61 -12.87 5.28
N GLN A 98 -11.12 -12.02 4.39
CA GLN A 98 -12.41 -12.23 3.73
C GLN A 98 -12.43 -13.53 2.92
N LEU A 99 -11.36 -13.81 2.16
CA LEU A 99 -11.26 -15.04 1.37
C LEU A 99 -11.31 -16.30 2.25
N VAL A 100 -10.65 -16.28 3.42
CA VAL A 100 -10.71 -17.41 4.36
C VAL A 100 -12.13 -17.62 4.86
N LYS A 101 -12.84 -16.54 5.22
CA LYS A 101 -14.23 -16.60 5.69
C LYS A 101 -15.16 -17.16 4.61
N GLU A 102 -15.08 -16.65 3.39
CA GLU A 102 -15.88 -17.12 2.24
C GLU A 102 -15.64 -18.59 1.91
N ARG A 103 -14.38 -19.05 2.01
CA ARG A 103 -14.06 -20.48 1.83
C ARG A 103 -14.70 -21.35 2.90
N GLN A 104 -14.72 -20.88 4.14
CA GLN A 104 -15.35 -21.59 5.23
C GLN A 104 -16.88 -21.64 5.06
N GLU A 105 -17.51 -20.52 4.68
CA GLU A 105 -18.94 -20.47 4.40
C GLU A 105 -19.34 -21.42 3.26
N ARG A 106 -18.54 -21.46 2.18
CA ARG A 106 -18.75 -22.43 1.09
C ARG A 106 -18.64 -23.88 1.58
N LYS A 107 -17.65 -24.21 2.40
CA LYS A 107 -17.48 -25.55 2.95
C LYS A 107 -18.69 -25.96 3.78
N HIS A 108 -19.21 -25.05 4.61
CA HIS A 108 -20.43 -25.31 5.38
C HIS A 108 -21.62 -25.56 4.45
N GLN A 109 -21.78 -24.76 3.38
CA GLN A 109 -22.85 -24.96 2.40
C GLN A 109 -22.78 -26.34 1.72
N GLU A 110 -21.58 -26.75 1.28
CA GLU A 110 -21.36 -28.07 0.71
C GLU A 110 -21.69 -29.21 1.70
N GLU A 111 -21.34 -29.03 2.99
CA GLU A 111 -21.69 -29.98 4.06
C GLU A 111 -23.21 -30.06 4.28
N TYR A 112 -23.91 -28.90 4.29
CA TYR A 112 -25.37 -28.86 4.40
C TYR A 112 -26.06 -29.53 3.22
N ASP A 113 -25.58 -29.28 1.99
CA ASP A 113 -26.15 -29.89 0.79
C ASP A 113 -25.96 -31.41 0.78
N ALA A 114 -24.79 -31.90 1.22
CA ALA A 114 -24.53 -33.33 1.37
C ALA A 114 -25.45 -34.00 2.40
N ILE A 115 -25.69 -33.33 3.54
CA ILE A 115 -26.64 -33.80 4.56
C ILE A 115 -28.06 -33.79 4.00
N ALA A 116 -28.48 -32.71 3.32
CA ALA A 116 -29.81 -32.58 2.74
C ALA A 116 -30.10 -33.70 1.72
N LEU A 117 -29.14 -34.00 0.84
CA LEU A 117 -29.24 -35.11 -0.10
C LEU A 117 -29.37 -36.46 0.60
N THR A 118 -28.74 -36.63 1.76
CA THR A 118 -28.86 -37.86 2.55
C THR A 118 -30.22 -37.94 3.24
N VAL A 119 -30.70 -36.84 3.81
CA VAL A 119 -32.02 -36.74 4.44
C VAL A 119 -33.14 -37.02 3.44
N LEU A 120 -33.02 -36.52 2.20
CA LEU A 120 -33.98 -36.77 1.12
C LEU A 120 -34.11 -38.24 0.72
N LYS A 121 -33.12 -39.09 1.02
CA LYS A 121 -33.23 -40.55 0.81
C LYS A 121 -34.14 -41.22 1.82
N HIS A 122 -34.40 -40.58 2.96
CA HIS A 122 -35.29 -41.08 3.98
C HIS A 122 -36.72 -40.60 3.72
N GLN A 123 -37.69 -41.38 4.22
CA GLN A 123 -39.11 -41.07 4.08
C GLN A 123 -39.46 -39.81 4.88
N ASP A 124 -40.49 -39.09 4.45
CA ASP A 124 -40.91 -37.88 5.15
C ASP A 124 -41.33 -38.18 6.60
N ARG A 125 -40.94 -37.26 7.49
CA ARG A 125 -41.17 -37.41 8.92
C ARG A 125 -42.65 -37.47 9.26
N ALA A 126 -43.50 -36.73 8.55
CA ALA A 126 -44.94 -36.74 8.81
C ALA A 126 -45.56 -38.10 8.45
N THR A 127 -45.12 -38.71 7.36
CA THR A 127 -45.55 -40.05 6.93
C THR A 127 -45.11 -41.11 7.94
N LEU A 128 -43.84 -41.14 8.32
CA LEU A 128 -43.32 -42.06 9.34
C LEU A 128 -44.06 -41.90 10.69
N SER A 129 -44.37 -40.66 11.09
CA SER A 129 -45.09 -40.41 12.34
C SER A 129 -46.52 -40.96 12.31
N LYS A 130 -47.21 -40.88 11.16
CA LYS A 130 -48.54 -41.47 10.98
C LYS A 130 -48.48 -42.99 11.00
N GLU A 131 -47.51 -43.59 10.33
CA GLU A 131 -47.30 -45.05 10.34
C GLU A 131 -47.01 -45.57 11.76
N ILE A 132 -46.14 -44.87 12.50
CA ILE A 132 -45.87 -45.21 13.90
C ILE A 132 -47.15 -45.14 14.74
N ALA A 133 -47.95 -44.09 14.60
CA ALA A 133 -49.20 -43.94 15.34
C ALA A 133 -50.22 -45.04 14.99
N ALA A 134 -50.32 -45.43 13.71
CA ALA A 134 -51.18 -46.52 13.27
C ALA A 134 -50.72 -47.87 13.87
N LEU A 135 -49.43 -48.19 13.75
CA LEU A 135 -48.86 -49.42 14.33
C LEU A 135 -49.04 -49.48 15.85
N GLN A 136 -48.92 -48.34 16.55
CA GLN A 136 -49.18 -48.26 17.99
C GLN A 136 -50.64 -48.56 18.33
N ALA A 137 -51.60 -48.10 17.53
CA ALA A 137 -53.01 -48.40 17.72
C ALA A 137 -53.31 -49.88 17.47
N ASP A 138 -52.72 -50.48 16.43
CA ASP A 138 -52.88 -51.90 16.10
C ASP A 138 -52.32 -52.80 17.21
N ILE A 139 -51.12 -52.48 17.72
CA ILE A 139 -50.54 -53.20 18.86
C ILE A 139 -51.45 -53.14 20.09
N ALA A 140 -52.02 -51.97 20.40
CA ALA A 140 -52.94 -51.83 21.53
C ALA A 140 -54.22 -52.65 21.34
N ALA A 141 -54.74 -52.71 20.11
CA ALA A 141 -55.91 -53.53 19.78
C ALA A 141 -55.62 -55.04 19.89
N GLU A 142 -54.48 -55.50 19.37
CA GLU A 142 -54.05 -56.89 19.48
C GLU A 142 -53.81 -57.30 20.94
N GLN A 143 -53.21 -56.42 21.76
CA GLN A 143 -53.05 -56.66 23.18
C GLN A 143 -54.40 -56.78 23.90
N ALA A 144 -55.37 -55.92 23.58
CA ALA A 144 -56.71 -55.99 24.15
C ALA A 144 -57.44 -57.29 23.75
N GLU A 145 -57.30 -57.72 22.49
CA GLU A 145 -57.91 -58.97 22.02
C GLU A 145 -57.20 -60.20 22.63
N LYS A 146 -55.88 -60.18 22.77
CA LYS A 146 -55.13 -61.21 23.50
C LYS A 146 -55.59 -61.31 24.95
N ASP A 147 -55.74 -60.18 25.65
CA ASP A 147 -56.21 -60.15 27.04
C ASP A 147 -57.64 -60.70 27.15
N LYS A 148 -58.50 -60.38 26.20
CA LYS A 148 -59.86 -60.92 26.11
C LYS A 148 -59.88 -62.43 25.84
N GLN A 149 -59.02 -62.92 24.95
CA GLN A 149 -58.88 -64.36 24.68
C GLN A 149 -58.32 -65.10 25.90
N ASN A 150 -57.31 -64.55 26.59
CA ASN A 150 -56.80 -65.10 27.84
C ASN A 150 -57.90 -65.20 28.90
N ARG A 151 -58.70 -64.15 29.11
CA ARG A 151 -59.87 -64.19 30.00
C ARG A 151 -60.90 -65.26 29.59
N THR A 152 -61.08 -65.46 28.29
CA THR A 152 -61.98 -66.50 27.74
C THR A 152 -61.42 -67.91 27.96
N LEU A 153 -60.12 -68.10 27.90
CA LEU A 153 -59.46 -69.39 28.18
C LEU A 153 -59.43 -69.69 29.68
N GLU A 154 -59.17 -68.70 30.53
CA GLU A 154 -59.21 -68.83 32.00
C GLU A 154 -60.60 -69.23 32.51
N THR A 155 -61.66 -68.80 31.83
CA THR A 155 -63.04 -69.19 32.15
C THR A 155 -63.43 -70.58 31.62
N ARG A 156 -62.67 -71.14 30.67
CA ARG A 156 -62.85 -72.51 30.12
C ARG A 156 -61.94 -73.56 30.77
N GLY A 157 -60.84 -73.12 31.40
CA GLY A 157 -59.90 -73.98 32.12
C GLY A 157 -60.28 -74.24 33.59
N LYS A 158 -61.42 -73.71 34.05
CA LYS A 158 -62.08 -74.07 35.31
C LYS A 158 -63.20 -75.06 35.05
#